data_AF-A0A016W2A8-F1
#
_entry.id   AF-A0A016W2A8-F1
#
_cell.length_a   1.000
_cell.length_b   1.000
_cell.length_c   1.000
_cell.angle_alpha   90.00
_cell.angle_beta   90.00
_cell.angle_gamma   90.00
#
_symmetry.space_group_name_H-M   'P 1'
#
loop_
_entity.id
_entity.type
_entity.pdbx_description
1 polymer ?
#
loop_
_entity_poly.entity_id
_entity_poly.type
_entity_poly.pdbx_seq_one_letter_code
_entity_poly.pdbx_strand_id
1 'polypeptide(L)'
;MLAKHGGGIVLTKDDLENPQKLRETLLTMFNDVSYSQNAKRLSEMLLNQPISAKQLLIRHCEFAAKFGRLPSLDPYGRQLSFMQYFLLDVILAIIIVIVMVIYVSFRLFRRCSSIAVKSKKD
;
A
#
# COMPACT_ATOMS: atom_id res chain seq x y z
N MET A 1 -2.28 -15.43 -3.85
CA MET A 1 -3.51 -16.05 -4.41
C MET A 1 -3.81 -17.38 -3.73
N LEU A 2 -2.88 -18.34 -3.75
CA LEU A 2 -3.06 -19.68 -3.14
C LEU A 2 -3.33 -19.61 -1.63
N ALA A 3 -2.54 -18.84 -0.88
CA ALA A 3 -2.75 -18.65 0.55
C ALA A 3 -4.10 -17.98 0.89
N LYS A 4 -4.61 -17.08 0.02
CA LYS A 4 -5.95 -16.48 0.21
C LYS A 4 -7.07 -17.51 0.10
N HIS A 5 -6.86 -18.57 -0.67
CA HIS A 5 -7.81 -19.67 -0.84
C HIS A 5 -7.47 -20.86 0.06
N GLY A 6 -6.56 -20.69 1.05
CA GLY A 6 -6.18 -21.77 1.96
C GLY A 6 -5.43 -22.94 1.31
N GLY A 7 -4.90 -22.75 0.09
CA GLY A 7 -4.16 -23.77 -0.66
C GLY A 7 -2.64 -23.72 -0.50
N GLY A 8 -2.12 -22.84 0.37
CA GLY A 8 -0.69 -22.76 0.64
C GLY A 8 -0.33 -21.70 1.68
N ILE A 9 0.95 -21.66 2.08
CA ILE A 9 1.50 -20.73 3.08
C ILE A 9 2.47 -19.77 2.36
N VAL A 10 2.45 -18.48 2.73
CA VAL A 10 3.38 -17.49 2.16
C VAL A 10 4.61 -17.40 3.05
N LEU A 11 5.79 -17.57 2.45
CA LEU A 11 7.08 -17.37 3.09
C LEU A 11 7.80 -16.18 2.44
N THR A 12 8.43 -15.34 3.25
CA THR A 12 9.31 -14.27 2.77
C THR A 12 10.70 -14.82 2.47
N LYS A 13 11.59 -14.01 1.88
CA LYS A 13 12.98 -14.43 1.61
C LYS A 13 13.75 -14.74 2.89
N ASP A 14 13.55 -13.91 3.93
CA ASP A 14 14.19 -14.09 5.23
C ASP A 14 13.74 -15.39 5.91
N ASP A 15 12.50 -15.82 5.66
CA ASP A 15 11.99 -17.09 6.17
C ASP A 15 12.69 -18.31 5.58
N LEU A 16 13.22 -18.20 4.36
CA LEU A 16 13.94 -19.28 3.67
C LEU A 16 15.35 -19.49 4.23
N GLU A 17 15.94 -18.46 4.84
CA GLU A 17 17.24 -18.58 5.51
C GLU A 17 17.16 -19.43 6.78
N ASN A 18 15.95 -19.63 7.32
CA ASN A 18 15.69 -20.41 8.52
C ASN A 18 15.20 -21.84 8.18
N PRO A 19 16.06 -22.87 8.26
CA PRO A 19 15.70 -24.24 7.89
C PRO A 19 14.59 -24.84 8.78
N GLN A 20 14.53 -24.44 10.06
CA GLN A 20 13.52 -24.91 10.99
C GLN A 20 12.13 -24.41 10.60
N LYS A 21 12.02 -23.12 10.27
CA LYS A 21 10.75 -22.51 9.84
C LYS A 21 10.24 -23.13 8.54
N LEU A 22 11.14 -23.39 7.60
CA LEU A 22 10.81 -24.06 6.33
C LEU A 22 10.32 -25.49 6.57
N ARG A 23 11.03 -26.25 7.42
CA ARG A 23 10.63 -27.62 7.79
C ARG A 23 9.26 -27.64 8.46
N GLU A 24 9.01 -26.75 9.41
CA GLU A 24 7.74 -26.66 10.12
C GLU A 24 6.60 -26.37 9.14
N THR A 25 6.77 -25.38 8.28
CA THR A 25 5.79 -24.99 7.26
C THR A 25 5.43 -26.17 6.34
N LEU A 26 6.42 -26.94 5.88
CA LEU A 26 6.19 -28.13 5.06
C LEU A 26 5.45 -29.23 5.83
N LEU A 27 5.85 -29.49 7.08
CA LEU A 27 5.17 -30.48 7.91
C LEU A 27 3.71 -30.09 8.16
N THR A 28 3.43 -28.81 8.41
CA THR A 28 2.05 -28.30 8.54
C THR A 28 1.27 -28.56 7.26
N MET A 29 1.84 -28.26 6.10
CA MET A 29 1.17 -28.44 4.81
C MET A 29 0.91 -29.91 4.45
N PHE A 30 1.82 -30.82 4.85
CA PHE A 30 1.65 -32.25 4.60
C PHE A 30 0.69 -32.94 5.58
N ASN A 31 0.63 -32.48 6.83
CA ASN A 31 -0.21 -33.09 7.85
C ASN A 31 -1.65 -32.57 7.82
N ASP A 32 -1.89 -31.37 7.31
CA ASP A 32 -3.22 -30.78 7.21
C ASP A 32 -3.84 -31.01 5.82
N VAL A 33 -4.86 -31.87 5.78
CA VAL A 33 -5.57 -32.24 4.54
C VAL A 33 -6.31 -31.07 3.92
N SER A 34 -6.63 -30.02 4.68
CA SER A 34 -7.36 -28.85 4.19
C SER A 34 -6.63 -28.16 3.03
N TYR A 35 -5.31 -28.12 3.04
CA TYR A 35 -4.51 -27.54 1.94
C TYR A 35 -4.77 -28.25 0.61
N SER A 36 -4.81 -29.58 0.62
CA SER A 36 -5.09 -30.40 -0.58
C SER A 36 -6.54 -30.25 -1.05
N GLN A 37 -7.49 -30.25 -0.12
CA GLN A 37 -8.92 -30.05 -0.43
C GLN A 37 -9.17 -28.66 -1.04
N ASN A 38 -8.58 -27.63 -0.45
CA ASN A 38 -8.68 -26.26 -0.94
C ASN A 38 -8.01 -26.09 -2.30
N ALA A 39 -6.84 -26.71 -2.52
CA ALA A 39 -6.18 -26.72 -3.82
C ALA A 39 -7.04 -27.41 -4.90
N LYS A 40 -7.65 -28.56 -4.59
CA LYS A 40 -8.56 -29.27 -5.50
C LYS A 40 -9.81 -28.44 -5.82
N ARG A 41 -10.44 -27.87 -4.79
CA ARG A 41 -11.59 -26.97 -4.93
C ARG A 41 -11.26 -25.77 -5.83
N LEU A 42 -10.09 -25.15 -5.62
CA LEU A 42 -9.65 -24.04 -6.46
C LEU A 42 -9.44 -24.47 -7.91
N SER A 43 -8.85 -25.66 -8.13
CA SER A 43 -8.70 -26.23 -9.47
C SER A 43 -10.06 -26.42 -10.16
N GLU A 44 -11.03 -27.01 -9.47
CA GLU A 44 -12.39 -27.18 -9.99
C GLU A 44 -13.06 -25.83 -10.31
N MET A 45 -12.87 -24.81 -9.48
CA MET A 45 -13.36 -23.46 -9.74
C MET A 45 -12.73 -22.83 -10.99
N LEU A 46 -11.43 -23.02 -11.20
CA LEU A 46 -10.70 -22.48 -12.36
C LEU A 46 -11.10 -23.18 -13.66
N LEU A 47 -11.34 -24.49 -13.62
CA LEU A 47 -11.78 -25.27 -14.78
C LEU A 47 -13.24 -24.99 -15.16
N ASN A 48 -14.09 -24.74 -14.16
CA ASN A 48 -15.52 -24.49 -14.36
C ASN A 48 -15.89 -23.00 -14.31
N GLN A 49 -14.96 -22.10 -14.64
CA GLN A 49 -15.30 -20.68 -14.76
C GLN A 49 -16.36 -20.48 -15.86
N PRO A 50 -17.35 -19.59 -15.65
CA PRO A 50 -18.44 -19.38 -16.60
C PRO A 50 -17.97 -18.85 -17.97
N ILE A 51 -16.79 -18.23 -18.01
CA ILE A 51 -16.14 -17.78 -19.24
C ILE A 51 -14.75 -18.39 -19.25
N SER A 52 -14.41 -19.12 -20.33
CA SER A 52 -13.08 -19.70 -20.47
C SER A 52 -12.00 -18.61 -20.57
N ALA A 53 -10.81 -18.87 -20.06
CA ALA A 53 -9.68 -17.94 -20.14
C ALA A 53 -9.36 -17.52 -21.59
N LYS A 54 -9.51 -18.44 -22.55
CA LYS A 54 -9.34 -18.16 -23.99
C LYS A 54 -10.37 -17.13 -24.49
N GLN A 55 -11.64 -17.35 -24.18
CA GLN A 55 -12.71 -16.44 -24.62
C GLN A 55 -12.59 -15.08 -23.94
N LEU A 56 -12.22 -15.06 -22.66
CA LEU A 56 -11.98 -13.82 -21.91
C LEU A 56 -10.87 -12.99 -22.59
N LEU A 57 -9.76 -13.62 -22.95
CA LEU A 57 -8.66 -12.97 -23.67
C LEU A 57 -9.10 -12.41 -25.02
N ILE A 58 -9.79 -13.22 -25.83
CA ILE A 58 -10.30 -12.78 -27.15
C ILE A 58 -11.21 -11.56 -26.97
N ARG A 59 -12.14 -11.59 -26.02
CA ARG A 59 -13.07 -10.48 -25.78
C ARG A 59 -12.36 -9.20 -25.32
N HIS A 60 -11.31 -9.32 -24.50
CA HIS A 60 -10.50 -8.16 -24.11
C HIS A 60 -9.69 -7.61 -25.29
N CYS A 61 -9.14 -8.47 -26.14
CA CYS A 61 -8.43 -8.06 -27.35
C CYS A 61 -9.38 -7.37 -28.34
N GLU A 62 -10.59 -7.90 -28.57
CA GLU A 62 -11.61 -7.28 -29.41
C GLU A 62 -12.05 -5.93 -28.86
N PHE A 63 -12.25 -5.83 -27.54
CA PHE A 63 -12.57 -4.56 -26.88
C PHE A 63 -11.45 -3.54 -27.08
N ALA A 64 -10.19 -3.94 -26.87
CA ALA A 64 -9.03 -3.07 -27.08
C ALA A 64 -8.87 -2.66 -28.55
N ALA A 65 -9.10 -3.57 -29.51
CA ALA A 65 -9.07 -3.27 -30.94
C ALA A 65 -10.18 -2.30 -31.36
N LYS A 66 -11.38 -2.43 -30.76
CA LYS A 66 -12.54 -1.59 -31.07
C LYS A 66 -12.43 -0.17 -30.49
N PHE A 67 -11.94 -0.03 -29.26
CA PHE A 67 -11.97 1.25 -28.54
C PHE A 67 -10.59 1.90 -28.38
N GLY A 68 -9.50 1.15 -28.60
CA GLY A 68 -8.14 1.67 -28.52
C GLY A 68 -7.80 2.23 -27.13
N ARG A 69 -7.22 3.44 -27.11
CA ARG A 69 -6.86 4.13 -25.86
C ARG A 69 -8.11 4.71 -25.22
N LEU A 70 -8.40 4.29 -24.00
CA LEU A 70 -9.45 4.89 -23.18
C LEU A 70 -8.81 5.91 -22.23
N PRO A 71 -8.97 7.24 -22.46
CA PRO A 71 -8.33 8.27 -21.63
C PRO A 71 -8.78 8.19 -20.17
N SER A 72 -9.99 7.73 -19.90
CA SER A 72 -10.50 7.53 -18.53
C SER A 72 -9.81 6.40 -17.76
N LEU A 73 -9.13 5.48 -18.44
CA LEU A 73 -8.31 4.43 -17.81
C LEU A 73 -6.85 4.86 -17.61
N ASP A 74 -6.46 6.04 -18.11
CA ASP A 74 -5.14 6.60 -17.84
C ASP A 74 -5.14 7.30 -16.49
N PRO A 75 -4.38 6.81 -15.48
CA PRO A 75 -4.33 7.48 -14.18
C PRO A 75 -3.80 8.90 -14.36
N TYR A 76 -4.60 9.88 -13.92
CA TYR A 76 -4.28 11.31 -14.05
C TYR A 76 -2.93 11.67 -13.42
N GLY A 77 -2.48 10.89 -12.43
CA GLY A 77 -1.16 11.00 -11.81
C GLY A 77 0.00 11.00 -12.81
N ARG A 78 -0.12 10.34 -13.97
CA ARG A 78 0.93 10.34 -15.01
C ARG A 78 1.10 11.71 -15.68
N GLN A 79 0.05 12.51 -15.71
CA GLN A 79 0.03 13.82 -16.38
C GLN A 79 0.41 14.96 -15.44
N LEU A 80 0.58 14.69 -14.13
CA LEU A 80 0.93 15.68 -13.14
C LEU A 80 2.40 16.09 -13.28
N SER A 81 2.67 17.39 -13.16
CA SER A 81 4.03 17.90 -12.98
C SER A 81 4.61 17.43 -11.64
N PHE A 82 5.93 17.32 -11.55
CA PHE A 82 6.65 16.95 -10.32
C PHE A 82 6.17 17.73 -9.09
N MET A 83 5.95 19.05 -9.24
CA MET A 83 5.51 19.92 -8.15
C MET A 83 4.10 19.53 -7.63
N GLN A 84 3.18 19.20 -8.54
CA GLN A 84 1.80 18.83 -8.20
C GLN A 84 1.71 17.40 -7.69
N TYR A 85 2.50 16.48 -8.25
CA TYR A 85 2.57 15.10 -7.82
C TYR A 85 3.01 14.98 -6.34
N PHE A 86 3.97 15.81 -5.93
CA PHE A 86 4.46 15.85 -4.55
C PHE A 86 3.80 16.91 -3.66
N LEU A 87 2.82 17.69 -4.18
CA LEU A 87 2.09 18.71 -3.42
C LEU A 87 3.02 19.69 -2.68
N LEU A 88 4.05 20.18 -3.37
CA LEU A 88 5.10 21.01 -2.74
C LEU A 88 4.56 22.34 -2.20
N ASP A 89 3.50 22.87 -2.80
CA ASP A 89 2.77 24.06 -2.35
C ASP A 89 2.13 23.83 -0.96
N VAL A 90 1.48 22.69 -0.76
CA VAL A 90 0.88 22.30 0.52
C VAL A 90 1.95 22.09 1.59
N ILE A 91 3.05 21.41 1.24
CA ILE A 91 4.18 21.22 2.15
C ILE A 91 4.76 22.57 2.60
N LEU A 92 4.95 23.50 1.66
CA LEU A 92 5.47 24.83 1.97
C LEU A 92 4.51 25.60 2.90
N ALA A 93 3.20 25.55 2.65
CA ALA A 93 2.20 26.16 3.52
C ALA A 93 2.26 25.62 4.96
N ILE A 94 2.40 24.30 5.12
CA ILE A 94 2.56 23.65 6.43
C ILE A 94 3.83 24.13 7.13
N ILE A 95 4.97 24.21 6.43
CA ILE A 95 6.23 24.71 6.98
C ILE A 95 6.07 26.15 7.48
N ILE A 96 5.44 27.03 6.69
CA ILE A 96 5.20 28.43 7.07
C ILE A 96 4.38 28.51 8.35
N VAL A 97 3.30 27.72 8.46
CA VAL A 97 2.47 27.68 9.67
C VAL A 97 3.29 27.24 10.88
N ILE A 98 4.09 26.18 10.75
CA ILE A 98 4.96 25.69 11.83
C ILE A 98 5.94 26.79 12.27
N VAL A 99 6.62 27.45 11.33
CA VAL A 99 7.57 28.53 11.62
C VAL A 99 6.86 29.70 12.34
N MET A 100 5.65 30.06 11.91
CA MET A 100 4.86 31.11 12.53
C MET A 100 4.49 30.76 13.98
N VAL A 101 4.06 29.52 14.23
CA VAL A 101 3.74 29.04 15.59
C VAL A 101 4.97 29.07 16.48
N ILE A 102 6.12 28.60 16.00
CA ILE A 102 7.40 28.64 16.74
C ILE A 102 7.78 30.10 17.04
N TYR A 103 7.69 30.99 16.06
CA TYR A 103 8.01 32.40 16.22
C TYR A 103 7.13 33.09 17.27
N VAL A 104 5.82 32.87 17.21
CA VAL A 104 4.85 33.41 18.20
C VAL A 104 5.15 32.85 19.59
N SER A 105 5.37 31.53 19.70
CA SER A 105 5.68 30.87 20.97
C SER A 105 6.97 31.41 21.59
N PHE A 106 8.02 31.60 20.79
CA PHE A 106 9.27 32.19 21.24
C PHE A 106 9.11 33.65 21.68
N ARG A 107 8.32 34.45 20.95
CA ARG A 107 8.04 35.84 21.31
C ARG A 107 7.26 35.93 22.62
N LEU A 108 6.26 35.07 22.82
CA LEU A 108 5.50 34.96 24.06
C LEU A 108 6.40 34.54 25.21
N PHE A 109 7.23 33.50 25.02
CA PHE A 109 8.19 33.05 26.02
C PHE A 109 9.13 34.19 26.45
N ARG A 110 9.76 34.89 25.50
CA ARG A 110 10.63 36.04 25.80
C ARG A 110 9.92 37.15 26.57
N ARG A 111 8.66 37.44 26.23
CA ARG A 111 7.84 38.45 26.94
C ARG A 111 7.56 38.00 28.38
N CYS A 112 7.18 36.74 28.60
CA CYS A 112 6.99 36.17 29.93
C CYS A 112 8.29 36.19 30.74
N SER A 113 9.44 35.85 30.14
CA SER A 113 10.75 35.93 30.81
C SER A 113 11.12 37.36 31.19
N SER A 114 10.86 38.36 30.35
CA SER A 114 11.16 39.76 30.69
C SER A 114 10.26 40.32 31.79
N ILE A 115 8.99 39.87 31.86
CA ILE A 115 8.06 40.24 32.92
C ILE A 115 8.48 39.57 34.24
N ALA A 116 8.87 38.29 34.21
CA ALA A 116 9.36 37.56 35.39
C ALA A 116 10.68 38.14 35.93
N VAL A 117 11.60 38.60 35.07
CA VAL A 117 12.83 39.28 35.49
C VAL A 117 12.54 40.65 36.10
N LYS A 118 11.51 41.36 35.63
CA LYS A 118 11.10 42.65 36.21
C LYS A 118 10.43 42.48 37.58
N SER A 119 9.59 41.46 37.74
CA SER A 119 8.94 41.11 39.01
C SER A 119 9.88 40.59 40.10
N LYS A 120 11.13 40.24 39.77
CA LYS A 120 12.14 39.77 40.74
C LYS A 120 13.08 40.90 41.20
N LYS A 121 12.91 42.12 40.69
CA LYS A 121 13.73 43.30 40.98
C LYS A 121 12.99 44.36 41.82
N ASP A 122 11.68 44.23 41.98
CA ASP A 122 10.87 44.90 43.01
C ASP A 122 10.81 44.02 44.27
#